data_AF-A0A8S3WG72-F1
#
_entry.id   AF-A0A8S3WG72-F1
#
_cell.length_a   1.000
_cell.length_b   1.000
_cell.length_c   1.000
_cell.angle_alpha   90.00
_cell.angle_beta   90.00
_cell.angle_gamma   90.00
#
_symmetry.space_group_name_H-M   'P 1'
#
loop_
_entity.id
_entity.type
_entity.pdbx_description
1 polymer ?
#
loop_
_entity_poly.entity_id
_entity_poly.type
_entity_poly.pdbx_seq_one_letter_code
_entity_poly.pdbx_strand_id
1 'polypeptide(L)'
;MSIEPVPSCSDLAQVQTNINEQLRVPNRQIHQTGPSMTDYVVRKKPLPINRMQQLDEQLVRMIAKGYHTLRLVEEVEFRKFIEMLNHGYTLPTRKTLSESLLPKVYNKVMEAVKMKIAKAVAICITTDAWTSIVNGTGTLLSPRISSTQK
;
A
#
# COMPACT_ATOMS: atom_id res chain seq x y z
N MET A 1 -102.18 27.27 0.01
CA MET A 1 -100.93 26.98 -0.72
C MET A 1 -99.83 26.91 0.32
N SER A 2 -99.19 25.75 0.37
CA SER A 2 -98.60 25.16 1.56
C SER A 2 -97.15 25.58 1.77
N ILE A 3 -96.78 25.53 3.05
CA ILE A 3 -95.50 25.88 3.67
C ILE A 3 -94.48 24.76 3.39
N GLU A 4 -93.24 25.14 3.04
CA GLU A 4 -92.10 24.25 2.78
C GLU A 4 -91.57 23.56 4.06
N PRO A 5 -91.10 22.29 3.99
CA PRO A 5 -90.70 21.52 5.17
C PRO A 5 -89.21 21.62 5.53
N VAL A 6 -88.92 21.34 6.81
CA VAL A 6 -87.61 21.39 7.48
C VAL A 6 -86.69 20.24 7.04
N PRO A 7 -85.37 20.47 6.81
CA PRO A 7 -84.45 19.45 6.32
C PRO A 7 -83.99 18.44 7.38
N SER A 8 -83.72 17.22 6.91
CA SER A 8 -83.44 15.98 7.64
C SER A 8 -81.95 15.81 8.03
N CYS A 9 -81.73 15.03 9.10
CA CYS A 9 -80.52 14.88 9.92
C CYS A 9 -79.32 14.12 9.27
N SER A 10 -79.01 14.35 7.99
CA SER A 10 -77.92 13.62 7.30
C SER A 10 -76.68 14.44 6.92
N ASP A 11 -76.62 15.75 7.24
CA ASP A 11 -75.55 16.64 6.74
C ASP A 11 -74.45 17.01 7.76
N LEU A 12 -74.40 16.38 8.93
CA LEU A 12 -73.35 16.65 9.94
C LEU A 12 -72.17 15.65 9.94
N ALA A 13 -72.19 14.62 9.08
CA ALA A 13 -71.14 13.59 9.08
C ALA A 13 -69.95 13.88 8.13
N GLN A 14 -70.05 14.84 7.21
CA GLN A 14 -69.01 15.08 6.19
C GLN A 14 -68.03 16.22 6.51
N VAL A 15 -68.29 17.03 7.53
CA VAL A 15 -67.36 18.11 7.93
C VAL A 15 -66.29 17.63 8.92
N GLN A 16 -66.53 16.51 9.62
CA GLN A 16 -65.62 16.02 10.67
C GLN A 16 -64.43 15.18 10.15
N THR A 17 -64.42 14.76 8.88
CA THR A 17 -63.36 13.89 8.34
C THR A 17 -62.13 14.66 7.84
N ASN A 18 -62.21 15.98 7.65
CA ASN A 18 -61.15 16.76 7.00
C ASN A 18 -60.21 17.52 7.96
N ILE A 19 -60.44 17.48 9.28
CA ILE A 19 -59.56 18.14 10.27
C ILE A 19 -58.44 17.18 10.76
N ASN A 20 -58.63 15.87 10.64
CA ASN A 20 -57.69 14.89 11.20
C ASN A 20 -56.59 14.42 10.24
N GLU A 21 -56.50 14.93 9.01
CA GLU A 21 -55.44 14.56 8.05
C GLU A 21 -54.17 15.44 8.11
N GLN A 22 -54.14 16.53 8.89
CA GLN A 22 -52.97 17.43 8.94
C GLN A 22 -52.11 17.38 10.21
N LEU A 23 -52.30 16.41 11.11
CA LEU A 23 -51.38 16.18 12.25
C LEU A 23 -50.82 14.75 12.31
N ARG A 24 -50.61 14.12 11.16
CA ARG A 24 -49.83 12.87 11.11
C ARG A 24 -48.34 13.22 11.18
N VAL A 25 -47.84 13.35 12.41
CA VAL A 25 -46.40 13.42 12.68
C VAL A 25 -45.76 12.20 12.01
N PRO A 26 -44.72 12.36 11.16
CA PRO A 26 -44.02 11.21 10.64
C PRO A 26 -43.43 10.46 11.82
N ASN A 27 -43.90 9.23 12.07
CA ASN A 27 -43.24 8.32 13.00
C ASN A 27 -41.91 7.90 12.35
N ARG A 28 -40.91 8.80 12.41
CA ARG A 28 -39.53 8.45 12.16
C ARG A 28 -39.12 7.64 13.38
N GLN A 29 -39.28 6.32 13.31
CA GLN A 29 -38.51 5.43 14.16
C GLN A 29 -37.04 5.69 13.80
N ILE A 30 -36.42 6.64 14.50
CA ILE A 30 -34.97 6.73 14.55
C ILE A 30 -34.57 5.49 15.34
N HIS A 31 -34.43 4.36 14.65
CA HIS A 31 -33.50 3.35 15.08
C HIS A 31 -32.14 4.04 15.06
N GLN A 32 -31.78 4.64 16.19
CA GLN A 32 -30.41 4.97 16.50
C GLN A 32 -29.74 3.62 16.66
N THR A 33 -29.33 3.01 15.54
CA THR A 33 -28.25 2.04 15.59
C THR A 33 -27.05 2.84 16.02
N GLY A 34 -26.85 2.99 17.34
CA GLY A 34 -25.61 3.50 17.88
C GLY A 34 -24.46 2.71 17.26
N PRO A 35 -23.27 3.31 17.12
CA PRO A 35 -22.11 2.61 16.59
C PRO A 35 -21.96 1.30 17.38
N SER A 36 -22.06 0.18 16.65
CA SER A 36 -21.88 -1.15 17.23
C SER A 36 -20.55 -1.15 18.01
N MET A 37 -20.43 -1.86 19.13
CA MET A 37 -19.14 -2.00 19.80
C MET A 37 -18.02 -2.49 18.85
N THR A 38 -18.41 -3.13 17.74
CA THR A 38 -17.50 -3.59 16.68
C THR A 38 -16.96 -2.49 15.76
N ASP A 39 -17.48 -1.25 15.85
CA ASP A 39 -16.98 -0.06 15.14
C ASP A 39 -15.82 0.61 15.89
N TYR A 40 -15.73 0.42 17.22
CA TYR A 40 -14.60 0.83 18.05
C TYR A 40 -13.42 -0.13 17.99
N VAL A 41 -13.61 -1.30 17.38
CA VAL A 41 -12.50 -2.19 17.06
C VAL A 41 -11.73 -1.53 15.92
N VAL A 42 -10.55 -0.98 16.22
CA VAL A 42 -9.58 -0.53 15.21
C VAL A 42 -9.16 -1.76 14.39
N ARG A 43 -9.95 -2.10 13.36
CA ARG A 43 -9.64 -3.21 12.47
C ARG A 43 -8.44 -2.76 11.64
N LYS A 44 -7.31 -3.44 11.79
CA LYS A 44 -6.19 -3.34 10.84
C LYS A 44 -6.73 -3.72 9.47
N LYS A 45 -7.10 -2.73 8.64
CA LYS A 45 -7.55 -3.00 7.27
C LYS A 45 -6.36 -3.61 6.52
N PRO A 46 -6.50 -4.83 5.95
CA PRO A 46 -5.43 -5.42 5.17
C PRO A 46 -5.05 -4.49 4.02
N LEU A 47 -3.75 -4.25 3.83
CA LEU A 47 -3.30 -3.44 2.71
C LEU A 47 -3.63 -4.13 1.38
N PRO A 48 -4.06 -3.38 0.35
CA PRO A 48 -4.21 -3.94 -0.99
C PRO A 48 -2.89 -4.55 -1.47
N ILE A 49 -2.96 -5.73 -2.12
CA ILE A 49 -1.77 -6.48 -2.59
C ILE A 49 -0.84 -5.59 -3.44
N ASN A 50 -1.41 -4.79 -4.34
CA ASN A 50 -0.64 -3.86 -5.17
C ASN A 50 0.15 -2.84 -4.33
N ARG A 51 -0.44 -2.35 -3.25
CA ARG A 51 0.22 -1.39 -2.35
C ARG A 51 1.35 -2.06 -1.58
N MET A 52 1.14 -3.29 -1.11
CA MET A 52 2.17 -4.08 -0.42
C MET A 52 3.37 -4.34 -1.35
N GLN A 53 3.12 -4.76 -2.59
CA GLN A 53 4.18 -4.99 -3.58
C GLN A 53 4.98 -3.71 -3.90
N GLN A 54 4.32 -2.55 -3.95
CA GLN A 54 5.01 -1.27 -4.12
C GLN A 54 5.92 -0.93 -2.93
N LEU A 55 5.46 -1.18 -1.71
CA LEU A 55 6.26 -0.96 -0.50
C LEU A 55 7.46 -1.92 -0.46
N ASP A 56 7.27 -3.19 -0.80
CA ASP A 56 8.34 -4.18 -0.88
C ASP A 56 9.40 -3.79 -1.93
N GLU A 57 8.97 -3.37 -3.13
CA GLU A 57 9.89 -2.90 -4.17
C GLU A 57 10.65 -1.64 -3.71
N GLN A 58 9.97 -0.70 -3.04
CA GLN A 58 10.59 0.50 -2.52
C GLN A 58 11.60 0.21 -1.41
N LEU A 59 11.30 -0.75 -0.52
CA LEU A 59 12.21 -1.20 0.54
C LEU A 59 13.50 -1.78 -0.05
N VAL A 60 13.39 -2.64 -1.06
CA VAL A 60 14.57 -3.19 -1.76
C VAL A 60 15.41 -2.07 -2.37
N ARG A 61 14.77 -1.08 -3.01
CA ARG A 61 15.49 0.06 -3.60
C ARG A 61 16.19 0.91 -2.54
N MET A 62 15.56 1.13 -1.39
CA MET A 62 16.16 1.87 -0.28
C MET A 62 17.41 1.16 0.22
N ILE A 63 17.34 -0.15 0.45
CA ILE A 63 18.49 -0.96 0.89
C ILE A 63 19.62 -0.89 -0.13
N ALA A 64 19.32 -1.15 -1.42
CA ALA A 64 20.32 -1.21 -2.47
C ALA A 64 20.99 0.15 -2.75
N LYS A 65 20.21 1.24 -2.78
CA LYS A 65 20.75 2.60 -3.04
C LYS A 65 21.42 3.22 -1.82
N GLY A 66 20.96 2.88 -0.62
CA GLY A 66 21.54 3.35 0.64
C GLY A 66 22.71 2.49 1.12
N TYR A 67 23.10 1.45 0.38
CA TYR A 67 24.13 0.47 0.78
C TYR A 67 23.87 -0.13 2.17
N HIS A 68 22.60 -0.29 2.54
CA HIS A 68 22.23 -0.82 3.85
C HIS A 68 22.35 -2.35 3.87
N THR A 69 22.64 -2.90 5.04
CA THR A 69 22.62 -4.36 5.23
C THR A 69 21.17 -4.86 5.28
N LEU A 70 20.96 -6.13 4.90
CA LEU A 70 19.63 -6.75 4.99
C LEU A 70 19.14 -6.90 6.44
N ARG A 71 20.02 -6.74 7.43
CA ARG A 71 19.68 -6.75 8.85
C ARG A 71 18.80 -5.55 9.25
N LEU A 72 18.75 -4.50 8.43
CA LEU A 72 17.91 -3.33 8.67
C LEU A 72 16.45 -3.70 8.97
N VAL A 73 15.90 -4.72 8.31
CA VAL A 73 14.50 -5.13 8.55
C VAL A 73 14.28 -5.88 9.87
N GLU A 74 15.35 -6.29 10.54
CA GLU A 74 15.29 -6.95 11.85
C GLU A 74 15.53 -5.97 12.99
N GLU A 75 15.95 -4.74 12.68
CA GLU A 75 16.23 -3.69 13.65
C GLU A 75 14.93 -3.21 14.33
N VAL A 76 14.98 -3.08 15.65
CA VAL A 76 13.77 -2.92 16.48
C VAL A 76 13.13 -1.55 16.26
N GLU A 77 13.93 -0.49 16.21
CA GLU A 77 13.41 0.88 16.05
C GLU A 77 12.93 1.11 14.61
N PHE A 78 13.60 0.55 13.61
CA PHE A 78 13.11 0.56 12.23
C PHE A 78 11.75 -0.14 12.10
N ARG A 79 11.57 -1.31 12.71
CA ARG A 79 10.28 -2.01 12.69
C ARG A 79 9.16 -1.21 13.36
N LYS A 80 9.44 -0.62 14.54
CA LYS A 80 8.50 0.28 15.22
C LYS A 80 8.16 1.49 14.37
N PHE A 81 9.16 2.11 13.75
CA PHE A 81 8.97 3.25 12.85
C PHE A 81 8.03 2.92 11.70
N ILE A 82 8.22 1.78 11.04
CA ILE A 82 7.35 1.33 9.95
C ILE A 82 5.94 1.00 10.46
N GLU A 83 5.81 0.38 11.63
CA GLU A 83 4.50 0.10 12.22
C GLU A 83 3.73 1.40 12.55
N MET A 84 4.41 2.40 13.12
CA MET A 84 3.81 3.71 13.41
C MET A 84 3.38 4.45 12.13
N LEU A 85 4.19 4.36 11.06
CA LEU A 85 3.85 4.98 9.77
C LEU A 85 2.69 4.26 9.07
N ASN A 86 2.69 2.92 9.10
CA ASN A 86 1.68 2.12 8.42
C ASN A 86 1.46 0.78 9.11
N HIS A 87 0.53 0.76 10.07
CA HIS A 87 0.14 -0.40 10.85
C HIS A 87 -0.38 -1.61 10.05
N GLY A 88 -0.76 -1.40 8.78
CA GLY A 88 -1.23 -2.46 7.88
C GLY A 88 -0.11 -3.13 7.08
N TYR A 89 1.12 -2.61 7.11
CA TYR A 89 2.26 -3.17 6.38
C TYR A 89 3.12 -4.02 7.31
N THR A 90 3.25 -5.30 6.97
CA THR A 90 4.16 -6.20 7.64
C THR A 90 5.49 -6.21 6.89
N LEU A 91 6.54 -5.81 7.58
CA LEU A 91 7.89 -5.78 7.00
C LEU A 91 8.34 -7.20 6.62
N PRO A 92 8.90 -7.41 5.42
CA PRO A 92 9.38 -8.72 5.01
C PRO A 92 10.59 -9.17 5.83
N THR A 93 10.77 -10.48 5.93
CA THR A 93 11.94 -11.05 6.61
C THR A 93 13.20 -10.92 5.74
N ARG A 94 14.37 -11.02 6.38
CA ARG A 94 15.66 -11.05 5.69
C ARG A 94 15.74 -12.15 4.62
N LYS A 95 15.16 -13.33 4.89
CA LYS A 95 15.08 -14.43 3.93
C LYS A 95 14.22 -14.05 2.73
N THR A 96 13.01 -13.53 2.97
CA THR A 96 12.12 -13.05 1.91
C THR A 96 12.76 -11.97 1.04
N LEU A 97 13.49 -11.04 1.66
CA LEU A 97 14.29 -10.04 0.94
C LEU A 97 15.33 -10.70 0.05
N SER A 98 16.17 -11.57 0.60
CA SER A 98 17.30 -12.19 -0.10
C SER A 98 16.88 -13.16 -1.20
N GLU A 99 15.88 -14.01 -0.93
CA GLU A 99 15.55 -15.16 -1.78
C GLU A 99 14.46 -14.82 -2.82
N SER A 100 13.64 -13.80 -2.57
CA SER A 100 12.49 -13.48 -3.43
C SER A 100 12.51 -12.05 -3.95
N LEU A 101 12.51 -11.06 -3.06
CA LEU A 101 12.30 -9.66 -3.45
C LEU A 101 13.52 -9.08 -4.18
N LEU A 102 14.73 -9.32 -3.70
CA LEU A 102 15.97 -8.85 -4.33
C LEU A 102 16.15 -9.42 -5.73
N PRO A 103 16.09 -10.76 -5.96
CA PRO A 103 16.20 -11.31 -7.30
C PRO A 103 15.14 -10.75 -8.26
N LYS A 104 13.90 -10.59 -7.79
CA LYS A 104 12.80 -10.03 -8.60
C LYS A 104 13.10 -8.60 -9.06
N VAL A 105 13.50 -7.72 -8.13
CA VAL A 105 13.81 -6.31 -8.45
C VAL A 105 15.08 -6.22 -9.29
N TYR A 106 16.10 -7.04 -9.00
CA TYR A 106 17.33 -7.13 -9.79
C TYR A 106 17.02 -7.48 -11.24
N ASN A 107 16.26 -8.55 -11.49
CA ASN A 107 15.92 -8.97 -12.85
C ASN A 107 15.13 -7.89 -13.61
N LYS A 108 14.18 -7.23 -12.93
CA LYS A 108 13.44 -6.09 -13.51
C LYS A 108 14.37 -4.95 -13.94
N VAL A 109 15.35 -4.60 -13.11
CA VAL A 109 16.34 -3.55 -13.42
C VAL A 109 17.31 -4.02 -14.51
N MET A 110 17.76 -5.26 -14.45
CA MET A 110 18.65 -5.88 -15.44
C MET A 110 18.05 -5.82 -16.84
N GLU A 111 16.78 -6.25 -17.01
CA GLU A 111 16.09 -6.17 -18.30
C GLU A 111 15.93 -4.72 -18.78
N ALA A 112 15.60 -3.79 -17.88
CA ALA A 112 15.53 -2.37 -18.23
C ALA A 112 16.88 -1.80 -18.69
N VAL A 113 17.99 -2.22 -18.05
CA VAL A 113 19.35 -1.80 -18.41
C VAL A 113 19.76 -2.44 -19.74
N LYS A 114 19.50 -3.72 -19.97
CA LYS A 114 19.74 -4.40 -21.25
C LYS A 114 19.06 -3.68 -22.41
N MET A 115 17.78 -3.32 -22.25
CA MET A 115 17.06 -2.55 -23.27
C MET A 115 17.68 -1.18 -23.54
N LYS A 116 18.22 -0.51 -22.52
CA LYS A 116 18.92 0.77 -22.68
C LYS A 116 20.24 0.60 -23.41
N ILE A 117 21.01 -0.43 -23.07
CA ILE A 117 22.29 -0.76 -23.72
C ILE A 117 22.06 -1.11 -25.18
N ALA A 118 21.05 -1.93 -25.50
CA ALA A 118 20.72 -2.32 -26.87
C ALA A 118 20.36 -1.13 -27.78
N LYS A 119 19.88 -0.02 -27.20
CA LYS A 119 19.53 1.22 -27.91
C LYS A 119 20.67 2.24 -27.94
N ALA A 120 21.76 2.00 -27.22
CA ALA A 120 22.86 2.95 -27.12
C ALA A 120 23.69 2.95 -28.41
N VAL A 121 23.99 4.14 -28.95
CA VAL A 121 24.83 4.30 -30.15
C VAL A 121 26.30 3.99 -29.86
N ALA A 122 26.75 4.32 -28.65
CA ALA A 122 28.09 4.05 -28.18
C ALA A 122 28.07 3.72 -26.68
N ILE A 123 29.01 2.88 -26.25
CA ILE A 123 29.21 2.52 -24.84
C ILE A 123 30.71 2.66 -24.50
N CYS A 124 31.00 3.06 -23.27
CA CYS A 124 32.35 3.04 -22.71
C CYS A 124 32.34 2.12 -21.49
N ILE A 125 33.37 1.29 -21.36
CA ILE A 125 33.54 0.36 -20.23
C ILE A 125 34.74 0.84 -19.43
N THR A 126 34.52 1.18 -18.16
CA THR A 126 35.57 1.47 -17.20
C THR A 126 35.65 0.30 -16.22
N THR A 127 36.84 -0.27 -16.04
CA THR A 127 37.08 -1.36 -15.10
C THR A 127 38.03 -0.87 -14.00
N ASP A 128 37.61 -1.00 -12.76
CA ASP A 128 38.44 -0.78 -11.58
C ASP A 128 39.04 -2.11 -11.12
N ALA A 129 40.36 -2.18 -11.02
CA ALA A 129 41.10 -3.39 -10.67
C ALA A 129 41.90 -3.19 -9.37
N TRP A 130 41.18 -3.01 -8.26
CA TRP A 130 41.80 -2.92 -6.93
C TRP A 130 41.96 -4.32 -6.31
N THR A 131 43.12 -4.60 -5.71
CA THR A 131 43.37 -5.81 -4.91
C THR A 131 43.42 -5.46 -3.43
N SER A 132 42.66 -6.16 -2.58
CA SER A 132 42.70 -5.97 -1.13
C SER A 132 43.67 -6.97 -0.48
N ILE A 133 44.61 -6.49 0.32
CA ILE A 133 45.60 -7.32 1.04
C ILE A 133 44.96 -8.10 2.21
N VAL A 134 43.74 -7.75 2.62
CA VAL A 134 43.02 -8.32 3.78
C VAL A 134 42.51 -9.75 3.54
N ASN A 135 42.38 -10.19 2.28
CA ASN A 135 42.09 -11.58 1.94
C ASN A 135 43.41 -12.32 1.68
N GLY A 136 44.12 -12.63 2.76
CA GLY A 136 45.43 -13.30 2.75
C GLY A 136 45.39 -14.76 2.29
N THR A 137 45.08 -15.00 1.02
CA THR A 137 45.51 -16.21 0.32
C THR A 137 46.41 -15.78 -0.84
N GLY A 138 47.72 -15.86 -0.57
CA GLY A 138 48.78 -15.35 -1.42
C GLY A 138 48.76 -15.95 -2.83
N THR A 139 48.29 -15.15 -3.79
CA THR A 139 48.74 -15.28 -5.17
C THR A 139 49.45 -13.99 -5.55
N LEU A 140 50.77 -14.02 -5.34
CA LEU A 140 51.70 -13.08 -5.95
C LEU A 140 51.64 -13.30 -7.47
N LEU A 141 50.72 -12.64 -8.16
CA LEU A 141 50.87 -12.44 -9.60
C LEU A 141 51.87 -11.29 -9.79
N SER A 142 53.15 -11.68 -9.85
CA SER A 142 54.19 -10.79 -10.36
C SER A 142 53.89 -10.46 -11.83
N PRO A 143 53.83 -9.17 -12.23
CA PRO A 143 53.77 -8.83 -13.63
C PRO A 143 55.17 -8.99 -14.22
N ARG A 144 55.46 -10.14 -14.81
CA ARG A 144 56.64 -10.30 -15.67
C ARG A 144 56.30 -9.69 -17.03
N ILE A 145 56.57 -8.40 -17.16
CA ILE A 145 56.61 -7.72 -18.45
C ILE A 145 57.89 -8.21 -19.14
N SER A 146 57.79 -9.14 -20.09
CA SER A 146 58.87 -9.41 -21.03
C SER A 146 58.61 -8.63 -22.31
N SER A 147 59.25 -7.47 -22.43
CA SER A 147 59.47 -6.84 -23.72
C SER A 147 60.51 -7.65 -24.48
N THR A 148 60.12 -8.28 -25.58
CA THR A 148 61.06 -8.61 -26.65
C THR A 148 60.38 -8.33 -27.98
N GLN A 149 60.64 -7.13 -28.50
CA GLN A 149 60.53 -6.81 -29.91
C GLN A 149 61.64 -7.57 -30.66
N LYS A 150 61.29 -8.24 -31.75
CA LYS A 150 62.17 -8.53 -32.87
C LYS A 150 61.38 -8.37 -34.15
#